data_AF-A0A9N9AR95-F1
#
_entry.id   AF-A0A9N9AR95-F1
#
_cell.length_a   1.000
_cell.length_b   1.000
_cell.length_c   1.000
_cell.angle_alpha   90.00
_cell.angle_beta   90.00
_cell.angle_gamma   90.00
#
_symmetry.space_group_name_H-M   'P 1'
#
loop_
_entity.id
_entity.type
_entity.pdbx_description
1 polymer ?
#
loop_
_entity_poly.entity_id
_entity_poly.type
_entity_poly.pdbx_seq_one_letter_code
_entity_poly.pdbx_strand_id
1 'polypeptide(L)'
;MFVKSYKHNQENLQNLTQTAENVSFIIDFWSSRAKYEYLRITTTRVTANFEIKDVMLENKYIPSSHASRVITDEVYKYIEAWNLKYYIISISTNNESNMVVTFLLLNQKDEYDKIKHLLYTAHTFQLVIGKGLTPAEILVVLN
;
A
#
# COMPACT_ATOMS: atom_id res chain seq x y z
N MET A 1 12.29 -21.92 -8.82
CA MET A 1 10.99 -21.24 -9.01
C MET A 1 11.07 -19.78 -8.58
N PHE A 2 11.39 -19.49 -7.31
CA PHE A 2 11.50 -18.12 -6.77
C PHE A 2 12.41 -17.16 -7.55
N VAL A 3 13.63 -17.58 -7.91
CA VAL A 3 14.56 -16.72 -8.68
C VAL A 3 14.01 -16.33 -10.05
N LYS A 4 13.27 -17.23 -10.71
CA LYS A 4 12.64 -16.94 -12.01
C LYS A 4 11.50 -15.92 -11.84
N SER A 5 10.65 -16.12 -10.83
CA SER A 5 9.56 -15.17 -10.51
C SER A 5 10.10 -13.80 -10.09
N TYR A 6 11.19 -13.75 -9.34
CA TYR A 6 11.85 -12.51 -8.95
C TYR A 6 12.36 -11.74 -10.18
N LYS A 7 13.11 -12.41 -11.07
CA LYS A 7 13.60 -11.80 -12.31
C LYS A 7 12.47 -11.30 -13.19
N HIS A 8 11.41 -12.10 -13.35
CA HIS A 8 10.23 -11.69 -14.10
C HIS A 8 9.58 -10.43 -13.52
N ASN A 9 9.44 -10.33 -12.19
CA ASN A 9 8.91 -9.12 -11.55
C ASN A 9 9.86 -7.92 -11.71
N GLN A 10 11.17 -8.15 -11.65
CA GLN A 10 12.16 -7.10 -11.88
C GLN A 10 12.08 -6.53 -13.30
N GLU A 11 11.90 -7.40 -14.31
CA GLU A 11 11.67 -6.99 -15.70
C GLU A 11 10.35 -6.20 -15.84
N ASN A 12 9.28 -6.65 -15.18
CA ASN A 12 7.99 -5.93 -15.17
C ASN A 12 8.11 -4.55 -14.53
N LEU A 13 8.90 -4.41 -13.46
CA LEU A 13 9.19 -3.14 -12.80
C LEU A 13 10.01 -2.20 -13.69
N GLN A 14 11.02 -2.72 -14.39
CA GLN A 14 11.79 -1.92 -15.36
C GLN A 14 10.87 -1.42 -16.48
N ASN A 15 10.02 -2.29 -17.03
CA ASN A 15 9.03 -1.91 -18.04
C ASN A 15 8.04 -0.86 -17.51
N LEU A 16 7.64 -0.95 -16.23
CA LEU A 16 6.81 0.06 -15.58
C LEU A 16 7.50 1.43 -15.61
N THR A 17 8.75 1.52 -15.13
CA THR A 17 9.49 2.78 -15.07
C THR A 17 9.76 3.41 -16.44
N GLN A 18 9.81 2.61 -17.50
CA GLN A 18 10.06 3.10 -18.87
C GLN A 18 8.78 3.54 -19.61
N THR A 19 7.62 2.97 -19.26
CA THR A 19 6.39 3.13 -20.07
C THR A 19 5.23 3.75 -19.32
N ALA A 20 5.30 3.87 -18.00
CA ALA A 20 4.22 4.47 -17.22
C ALA A 20 4.29 6.00 -17.29
N GLU A 21 3.19 6.63 -17.69
CA GLU A 21 3.02 8.07 -17.55
C GLU A 21 2.52 8.45 -16.15
N ASN A 22 1.71 7.57 -15.55
CA ASN A 22 1.15 7.74 -14.22
C ASN A 22 1.01 6.38 -13.53
N VAL A 23 1.19 6.36 -12.21
CA VAL A 23 1.02 5.19 -11.35
C VAL A 23 0.26 5.56 -10.08
N SER A 24 -0.51 4.61 -9.57
CA SER A 24 -1.12 4.68 -8.26
C SER A 24 -0.50 3.64 -7.35
N PHE A 25 -0.26 4.00 -6.10
CA PHE A 25 0.28 3.07 -5.12
C PHE A 25 -0.85 2.48 -4.29
N ILE A 26 -0.70 1.22 -3.93
CA ILE A 26 -1.49 0.53 -2.93
C ILE A 26 -0.50 0.09 -1.86
N ILE A 27 -0.63 0.66 -0.67
CA ILE A 27 0.22 0.37 0.47
C ILE A 27 -0.62 -0.37 1.49
N ASP A 28 -0.23 -1.61 1.74
CA ASP A 28 -0.84 -2.47 2.74
C ASP A 28 0.16 -2.70 3.86
N PHE A 29 -0.28 -2.49 5.09
CA PHE A 29 0.51 -2.68 6.28
C PHE A 29 -0.30 -3.54 7.25
N TRP A 30 0.24 -4.68 7.62
CA TRP A 30 -0.47 -5.64 8.46
C TRP A 30 0.45 -6.35 9.44
N SER A 31 -0.14 -6.77 10.55
CA SER A 31 0.47 -7.69 11.50
C SER A 31 0.07 -9.13 11.17
N SER A 32 1.06 -10.01 11.06
CA SER A 32 0.83 -11.45 11.04
C SER A 32 0.34 -11.96 12.41
N ARG A 33 -0.19 -13.20 12.44
CA ARG A 33 -0.60 -13.85 13.70
C ARG A 33 0.54 -14.00 14.71
N ALA A 34 1.78 -14.11 14.22
CA ALA A 34 2.98 -14.17 15.05
C ALA A 34 3.48 -12.78 15.49
N LYS A 35 2.69 -11.71 15.25
CA LYS A 35 3.00 -10.31 15.56
C LYS A 35 4.20 -9.73 14.82
N TYR A 36 4.60 -10.36 13.71
CA TYR A 36 5.51 -9.73 12.75
C TYR A 36 4.73 -8.78 11.85
N GLU A 37 5.23 -7.56 11.71
CA GLU A 37 4.63 -6.52 10.88
C GLU A 37 5.24 -6.55 9.47
N TYR A 38 4.41 -6.35 8.47
CA TYR A 38 4.79 -6.39 7.07
C TYR A 38 4.23 -5.18 6.32
N LEU A 39 5.04 -4.65 5.41
CA LEU A 39 4.69 -3.59 4.49
C LEU A 39 4.74 -4.15 3.07
N ARG A 40 3.62 -4.04 2.36
CA ARG A 40 3.57 -4.30 0.93
C ARG A 40 3.30 -3.01 0.19
N ILE A 41 4.07 -2.80 -0.88
CA ILE A 41 3.88 -1.70 -1.80
C ILE A 41 3.60 -2.31 -3.17
N THR A 42 2.43 -2.01 -3.72
CA THR A 42 2.04 -2.43 -5.08
C THR A 42 1.74 -1.19 -5.90
N THR A 43 2.30 -1.12 -7.10
CA THR A 43 1.94 -0.10 -8.09
C THR A 43 0.89 -0.64 -9.02
N THR A 44 -0.13 0.16 -9.28
CA THR A 44 -1.12 -0.11 -10.32
C THR A 44 -1.05 0.98 -11.37
N ARG A 45 -1.25 0.59 -12.63
CA ARG A 45 -1.36 1.50 -13.76
C ARG A 45 -2.41 1.04 -14.75
N VAL A 46 -2.87 1.97 -15.56
CA VAL A 46 -3.67 1.68 -16.76
C VAL A 46 -2.75 1.78 -17.97
N THR A 47 -2.79 0.77 -18.84
CA THR A 47 -2.01 0.77 -20.09
C THR A 47 -2.75 1.49 -21.21
N ALA A 48 -2.06 1.75 -22.33
CA ALA A 48 -2.68 2.33 -23.54
C ALA A 48 -3.85 1.50 -24.10
N ASN A 49 -3.90 0.19 -23.80
CA ASN A 49 -4.99 -0.71 -24.17
C ASN A 49 -6.12 -0.75 -23.13
N PHE A 50 -6.13 0.18 -22.16
CA PHE A 50 -7.09 0.22 -21.04
C PHE A 50 -7.06 -1.01 -20.13
N GLU A 51 -5.95 -1.76 -20.12
CA GLU A 51 -5.74 -2.85 -19.17
C GLU A 51 -5.11 -2.35 -17.88
N ILE A 52 -5.60 -2.84 -16.74
CA ILE A 52 -4.98 -2.62 -15.43
C ILE A 52 -3.81 -3.58 -15.28
N LYS A 53 -2.64 -3.03 -14.91
CA LYS A 53 -1.46 -3.84 -14.59
C LYS A 53 -0.95 -3.49 -13.20
N ASP A 54 -0.88 -4.52 -12.37
CA ASP A 54 -0.35 -4.44 -11.02
C ASP A 54 1.05 -5.03 -10.97
N VAL A 55 1.96 -4.33 -10.30
CA VAL A 55 3.32 -4.78 -10.08
C VAL A 55 3.67 -4.54 -8.61
N MET A 56 4.09 -5.60 -7.92
CA MET A 56 4.53 -5.49 -6.54
C MET A 56 5.95 -4.91 -6.51
N LEU A 57 6.12 -3.73 -5.91
CA LEU A 57 7.42 -3.11 -5.69
C LEU A 57 8.18 -3.81 -4.58
N GLU A 58 7.48 -4.10 -3.48
CA GLU A 58 8.10 -4.68 -2.29
C GLU A 58 7.07 -5.40 -1.41
N ASN A 59 7.55 -6.43 -0.71
CA ASN A 59 6.90 -7.02 0.46
C ASN A 59 7.95 -7.25 1.56
N LYS A 60 7.99 -6.34 2.54
CA LYS A 60 9.07 -6.24 3.52
C LYS A 60 8.57 -6.48 4.94
N TYR A 61 9.34 -7.27 5.68
CA TYR A 61 9.21 -7.37 7.14
C TYR A 61 9.73 -6.08 7.80
N ILE A 62 8.93 -5.49 8.70
CA ILE A 62 9.34 -4.34 9.50
C ILE A 62 9.35 -4.75 10.99
N PRO A 63 10.52 -4.83 11.63
CA PRO A 63 10.64 -5.35 13.00
C PRO A 63 10.06 -4.43 14.08
N SER A 64 9.84 -3.15 13.80
CA SER A 64 9.24 -2.18 14.72
C SER A 64 8.64 -1.00 13.95
N SER A 65 7.39 -1.15 13.51
CA SER A 65 6.69 -0.20 12.64
C SER A 65 5.61 0.62 13.33
N HIS A 66 5.46 0.51 14.66
CA HIS A 66 4.54 1.35 15.42
C HIS A 66 4.82 2.87 15.28
N ALA A 67 5.93 3.25 14.63
CA ALA A 67 6.16 4.61 14.19
C ALA A 67 5.84 4.74 12.68
N SER A 68 4.79 5.51 12.38
CA SER A 68 4.45 5.96 11.01
C SER A 68 5.66 6.51 10.24
N ARG A 69 6.62 7.14 10.92
CA ARG A 69 7.89 7.60 10.34
C ARG A 69 8.71 6.48 9.68
N VAL A 70 8.79 5.31 10.32
CA VAL A 70 9.52 4.16 9.77
C VAL A 70 8.86 3.67 8.48
N ILE A 71 7.53 3.61 8.46
CA ILE A 71 6.77 3.24 7.27
C ILE A 71 6.98 4.27 6.16
N THR A 72 6.86 5.56 6.48
CA THR A 72 7.10 6.66 5.54
C THR A 72 8.49 6.58 4.92
N ASP A 73 9.54 6.41 5.74
CA ASP A 73 10.92 6.34 5.26
C ASP A 73 11.15 5.11 4.37
N GLU A 74 10.55 3.97 4.69
CA GLU A 74 10.61 2.79 3.82
C GLU A 74 9.91 3.01 2.49
N VAL A 75 8.68 3.55 2.50
CA VAL A 75 7.96 3.89 1.26
C VAL A 75 8.80 4.84 0.40
N TYR A 76 9.43 5.86 1.01
CA TYR A 76 10.32 6.77 0.30
C TYR A 76 11.50 6.10 -0.39
N LYS A 77 12.16 5.16 0.29
CA LYS A 77 13.30 4.44 -0.29
C LYS A 77 12.92 3.75 -1.59
N TYR A 78 11.73 3.15 -1.66
CA TYR A 78 11.26 2.49 -2.88
C TYR A 78 10.80 3.47 -3.95
N ILE A 79 10.20 4.60 -3.59
CA ILE A 79 9.88 5.67 -4.54
C ILE A 79 11.15 6.17 -5.24
N GLU A 80 12.21 6.43 -4.47
CA GLU A 80 13.50 6.89 -4.98
C GLU A 80 14.24 5.80 -5.78
N ALA A 81 14.33 4.58 -5.23
CA ALA A 81 15.04 3.47 -5.88
C ALA A 81 14.49 3.12 -7.27
N TRP A 82 13.19 3.33 -7.48
CA TRP A 82 12.52 3.08 -8.76
C TRP A 82 12.27 4.36 -9.57
N ASN A 83 12.75 5.53 -9.11
CA ASN A 83 12.55 6.83 -9.74
C ASN A 83 11.08 7.12 -10.08
N LEU A 84 10.16 6.75 -9.17
CA LEU A 84 8.72 6.82 -9.40
C LEU A 84 8.08 8.15 -8.97
N LYS A 85 8.83 9.01 -8.28
CA LYS A 85 8.36 10.24 -7.64
C LYS A 85 7.40 11.07 -8.49
N TYR A 86 7.76 11.34 -9.75
CA TYR A 86 6.98 12.21 -10.64
C TYR A 86 5.81 11.51 -11.34
N TYR A 87 5.68 10.20 -11.18
CA TYR A 87 4.63 9.40 -11.81
C TYR A 87 3.46 9.12 -10.84
N ILE A 88 3.64 9.34 -9.54
CA ILE A 88 2.64 8.97 -8.53
C ILE A 88 1.50 10.00 -8.52
N ILE A 89 0.29 9.55 -8.86
CA ILE A 89 -0.92 10.38 -8.85
C ILE A 89 -1.81 10.14 -7.62
N SER A 90 -1.71 8.95 -7.02
CA SER A 90 -2.48 8.60 -5.83
C SER A 90 -1.83 7.50 -5.01
N ILE A 91 -2.14 7.50 -3.72
CA ILE A 91 -1.76 6.45 -2.78
C ILE A 91 -3.03 5.95 -2.12
N SER A 92 -3.24 4.64 -2.16
CA SER A 92 -4.32 3.94 -1.49
C SER A 92 -3.79 3.22 -0.26
N THR A 93 -4.38 3.48 0.91
CA THR A 93 -4.03 2.79 2.17
C THR A 93 -5.27 2.34 2.92
N ASN A 94 -5.10 1.44 3.89
CA ASN A 94 -6.15 1.19 4.89
C ASN A 94 -6.34 2.43 5.80
N ASN A 95 -7.38 2.41 6.64
CA ASN A 95 -7.73 3.51 7.55
C ASN A 95 -7.06 3.39 8.92
N GLU A 96 -6.01 2.60 9.05
CA GLU A 96 -5.29 2.48 10.32
C GLU A 96 -4.57 3.79 10.64
N SER A 97 -4.51 4.18 11.91
CA SER A 97 -3.94 5.46 12.36
C SER A 97 -2.51 5.67 11.85
N ASN A 98 -1.69 4.62 11.87
CA ASN A 98 -0.32 4.66 11.36
C ASN A 98 -0.28 4.99 9.87
N MET A 99 -1.21 4.46 9.06
CA MET A 99 -1.25 4.71 7.62
C MET A 99 -1.75 6.11 7.29
N VAL A 100 -2.71 6.62 8.04
CA VAL A 100 -3.16 8.02 7.91
C VAL A 100 -2.00 8.98 8.20
N VAL A 101 -1.26 8.77 9.29
CA VAL A 101 -0.10 9.61 9.61
C VAL A 101 1.02 9.43 8.58
N THR A 102 1.25 8.20 8.10
CA THR A 102 2.23 7.91 7.04
C THR A 102 1.95 8.72 5.78
N PHE A 103 0.68 8.77 5.35
CA PHE A 103 0.27 9.59 4.20
C PHE A 103 0.49 11.08 4.45
N LEU A 104 0.12 11.59 5.63
CA LEU A 104 0.36 13.00 5.96
C LEU A 104 1.85 13.36 5.90
N LEU A 105 2.73 12.48 6.41
CA LEU A 105 4.18 12.68 6.34
C LEU A 105 4.72 12.59 4.91
N LEU A 106 4.14 11.72 4.06
CA LEU A 106 4.49 11.61 2.64
C LEU A 106 4.11 12.88 1.87
N ASN A 107 2.98 13.49 2.21
CA ASN A 107 2.54 14.74 1.58
C ASN A 107 3.25 15.99 2.13
N GLN A 108 3.82 15.93 3.34
CA GLN A 108 4.51 17.06 3.97
C GLN A 108 5.95 17.26 3.49
N LYS A 109 6.61 16.26 2.89
CA LYS A 109 7.85 16.56 2.16
C LYS A 109 7.44 17.36 0.93
N ASP A 110 7.91 18.60 0.82
CA ASP A 110 7.55 19.69 -0.12
C ASP A 110 7.57 19.34 -1.64
N GLU A 111 7.63 18.06 -2.01
CA GLU A 111 7.78 17.56 -3.37
C GLU A 111 6.58 16.73 -3.86
N TYR A 112 5.54 16.53 -3.04
CA TYR A 112 4.40 15.63 -3.32
C TYR A 112 3.02 16.31 -3.32
N ASP A 113 2.97 17.63 -3.50
CA ASP A 113 1.80 18.52 -3.35
C ASP A 113 0.53 18.16 -4.17
N LYS A 114 0.54 17.08 -4.96
CA LYS A 114 -0.56 16.64 -5.82
C LYS A 114 -1.00 15.19 -5.63
N ILE A 115 -0.38 14.43 -4.71
CA ILE A 115 -0.78 13.02 -4.48
C ILE A 115 -2.12 12.97 -3.76
N LYS A 116 -3.09 12.28 -4.36
CA LYS A 116 -4.39 12.01 -3.74
C LYS A 116 -4.30 10.83 -2.77
N HIS A 117 -4.83 10.98 -1.56
CA HIS A 117 -5.13 9.84 -0.69
C HIS A 117 -6.42 9.18 -1.13
N LEU A 118 -6.40 7.86 -1.32
CA LEU A 118 -7.59 7.06 -1.52
C LEU A 118 -7.71 6.07 -0.35
N LEU A 119 -8.90 5.99 0.24
CA LEU A 119 -9.15 5.04 1.32
C LEU A 119 -9.50 3.68 0.74
N TYR A 120 -8.90 2.62 1.30
CA TYR A 120 -9.17 1.27 0.84
C TYR A 120 -10.59 0.83 1.24
N THR A 121 -11.48 0.79 0.25
CA THR A 121 -12.92 0.59 0.45
C THR A 121 -13.25 -0.72 1.16
N ALA A 122 -12.51 -1.80 0.89
CA ALA A 122 -12.77 -3.10 1.52
C ALA A 122 -12.56 -3.05 3.04
N HIS A 123 -11.54 -2.33 3.52
CA HIS A 123 -11.33 -2.14 4.96
C HIS A 123 -12.47 -1.34 5.59
N THR A 124 -12.94 -0.29 4.90
CA THR A 124 -14.14 0.46 5.34
C THR A 124 -15.37 -0.43 5.42
N PHE A 125 -15.61 -1.29 4.43
CA PHE A 125 -16.70 -2.26 4.46
C PHE A 125 -16.57 -3.23 5.63
N GLN A 126 -15.38 -3.76 5.88
CA GLN A 126 -15.12 -4.64 7.03
C GLN A 126 -15.46 -3.95 8.36
N LEU A 127 -15.09 -2.68 8.53
CA LEU A 127 -15.42 -1.91 9.74
C LEU A 127 -16.94 -1.72 9.89
N VAL A 128 -17.65 -1.45 8.79
CA VAL A 128 -19.12 -1.31 8.79
C VAL A 128 -19.79 -2.63 9.19
N ILE A 129 -19.35 -3.76 8.60
CA ILE A 129 -19.87 -5.09 8.92
C ILE A 129 -19.60 -5.42 10.40
N GLY A 130 -18.36 -5.22 10.88
CA GLY A 130 -18.00 -5.48 12.27
C GLY A 130 -18.87 -4.70 13.25
N LYS A 131 -19.07 -3.40 13.02
CA LYS A 131 -19.96 -2.56 13.84
C LYS A 131 -21.43 -3.00 13.76
N GLY A 132 -21.88 -3.42 12.59
CA GLY A 132 -23.25 -3.91 12.40
C GLY A 132 -23.51 -5.26 13.09
N LEU A 133 -22.48 -6.09 13.25
CA LEU A 133 -22.57 -7.39 13.90
C LEU A 133 -22.36 -7.33 15.42
N THR A 134 -21.78 -6.27 15.97
CA THR A 134 -21.54 -6.13 17.42
C THR A 134 -22.78 -6.39 18.29
N PRO A 135 -24.00 -5.89 17.96
CA PRO A 135 -25.19 -6.20 18.75
C PRO A 135 -25.59 -7.68 18.72
N ALA A 136 -25.23 -8.41 17.66
CA ALA A 136 -25.57 -9.82 17.50
C ALA A 136 -24.62 -10.76 18.25
N GLU A 137 -23.44 -10.30 18.68
CA GLU A 137 -22.49 -11.08 19.49
C GLU A 137 -23.14 -11.58 20.80
N ILE A 138 -24.04 -10.77 21.38
CA ILE A 138 -24.80 -11.14 22.59
C ILE A 138 -25.63 -12.41 22.36
N LEU A 139 -26.16 -12.63 21.15
CA LEU A 139 -26.98 -13.80 20.82
C LEU A 139 -26.15 -15.08 20.66
N VAL A 140 -24.85 -14.95 20.40
CA VAL A 140 -23.93 -16.09 20.27
C VAL A 140 -23.45 -16.55 21.65
N VAL A 141 -23.29 -15.63 22.60
CA VAL A 141 -22.81 -15.94 23.97
C VAL A 141 -23.92 -16.55 24.86
N LEU A 142 -25.19 -16.36 24.49
CA LEU A 142 -26.35 -16.90 25.21
C LEU A 142 -26.75 -18.33 24.81
N ASN A 143 -26.08 -18.92 23.82
CA ASN A 143 -26.22 -20.32 23.41
C ASN A 143 -25.02 -21.15 23.88
#